data_AF-A0AA43ZTH5-F1
#
_entry.id   AF-A0AA43ZTH5-F1
#
_cell.length_a   1.000
_cell.length_b   1.000
_cell.length_c   1.000
_cell.angle_alpha   90.00
_cell.angle_beta   90.00
_cell.angle_gamma   90.00
#
_symmetry.space_group_name_H-M   'P 1'
#
loop_
_entity.id
_entity.type
_entity.pdbx_description
1 polymer ?
#
loop_
_entity_poly.entity_id
_entity_poly.type
_entity_poly.pdbx_seq_one_letter_code
_entity_poly.pdbx_strand_id
1 'polypeptide(L)'
;MNNKIIALFAVIVIAVAGVSIVAFMSNGDDNDNDAYAVSLNGVEATESNVRDNSYLIKRNLIVCTNGEATGNVAEFLNYVTSADGQKIVGKEFISIDKMTDYKDPDKDGKTMIAISGSTTIMDTMTRIAEGYMAKYPYMKVSITGGGSGQGASNTINGVSDIGMCSRDLKASEAEKGLIPTIIGKDGVAVIVNGAGVKDLTIEQVAKIYDGTYTNWSQVGGVDKSIGVVCREDGSGTRECFEESIKASTPGWKMKSDVNSLSSTGAVIKMIGNTDGSIGYISIGQLVNL
;
A
#
# COMPACT_ATOMS: atom_id res chain seq x y z
N MET A 1 7.58 -50.13 -22.93
CA MET A 1 8.13 -49.19 -23.92
C MET A 1 7.02 -48.20 -24.27
N ASN A 2 6.96 -47.06 -23.60
CA ASN A 2 6.07 -45.95 -23.95
C ASN A 2 6.93 -44.69 -23.97
N ASN A 3 7.25 -44.22 -25.17
CA ASN A 3 8.10 -43.06 -25.41
C ASN A 3 7.33 -41.79 -25.03
N LYS A 4 7.74 -41.16 -23.91
CA LYS A 4 7.42 -39.76 -23.65
C LYS A 4 8.27 -38.92 -24.59
N ILE A 5 7.64 -38.25 -25.55
CA ILE A 5 8.25 -37.20 -26.35
C ILE A 5 8.48 -36.01 -25.40
N ILE A 6 9.74 -35.79 -25.01
CA ILE A 6 10.18 -34.58 -24.31
C ILE A 6 10.46 -33.55 -25.41
N ALA A 7 9.56 -32.59 -25.58
CA ALA A 7 9.82 -31.42 -26.42
C ALA A 7 10.78 -30.50 -25.66
N LEU A 8 12.07 -30.57 -26.02
CA LEU A 8 13.11 -29.68 -25.54
C LEU A 8 12.99 -28.35 -26.30
N PHE A 9 12.30 -27.36 -25.74
CA PHE A 9 12.34 -26.01 -26.29
C PHE A 9 13.64 -25.34 -25.86
N ALA A 10 14.56 -25.18 -26.81
CA ALA A 10 15.78 -24.40 -26.63
C ALA A 10 15.42 -22.91 -26.47
N VAL A 11 15.72 -22.34 -25.31
CA VAL A 11 15.69 -20.89 -25.11
C VAL A 11 16.98 -20.32 -25.72
N ILE A 12 16.87 -19.74 -26.92
CA ILE A 12 17.94 -18.92 -27.48
C ILE A 12 17.80 -17.52 -26.87
N VAL A 13 18.65 -17.22 -25.88
CA VAL A 13 18.80 -15.86 -25.35
C VAL A 13 19.67 -15.08 -26.33
N ILE A 14 19.06 -14.28 -27.20
CA ILE A 14 19.76 -13.18 -27.86
C ILE A 14 19.70 -12.00 -26.90
N ALA A 15 20.82 -11.72 -26.23
CA ALA A 15 20.95 -10.51 -25.44
C ALA A 15 20.92 -9.29 -26.37
N VAL A 16 19.81 -8.56 -26.37
CA VAL A 16 19.75 -7.17 -26.83
C VAL A 16 19.52 -6.33 -25.58
N ALA A 17 20.43 -5.37 -25.33
CA ALA A 17 20.30 -4.44 -24.22
C ALA A 17 19.00 -3.62 -24.38
N GLY A 18 18.05 -3.83 -23.47
CA GLY A 18 16.78 -3.09 -23.44
C GLY A 18 15.69 -3.86 -22.72
N VAL A 19 15.32 -3.36 -21.53
CA VAL A 19 14.07 -3.59 -20.78
C VAL A 19 13.54 -5.04 -20.78
N SER A 20 13.83 -5.79 -19.71
CA SER A 20 13.05 -7.01 -19.41
C SER A 20 11.69 -6.62 -18.86
N ILE A 21 10.67 -6.58 -19.73
CA ILE A 21 9.26 -6.57 -19.33
C ILE A 21 8.92 -7.99 -18.89
N VAL A 22 8.68 -8.20 -17.59
CA VAL A 22 8.05 -9.42 -17.09
C VAL A 22 6.55 -9.21 -17.22
N ALA A 23 5.96 -9.63 -18.33
CA ALA A 23 4.52 -9.75 -18.44
C ALA A 23 4.07 -10.92 -17.55
N PHE A 24 3.37 -10.63 -16.46
CA PHE A 24 2.59 -11.65 -15.75
C PHE A 24 1.43 -12.07 -16.67
N MET A 25 1.61 -13.17 -17.40
CA MET A 25 0.49 -13.87 -18.03
C MET A 25 -0.13 -14.77 -16.96
N SER A 26 -1.32 -14.39 -16.50
CA SER A 26 -2.19 -15.22 -15.66
C SER A 26 -2.49 -16.52 -16.41
N ASN A 27 -2.07 -17.65 -15.85
CA ASN A 27 -2.51 -18.97 -16.29
C ASN A 27 -3.86 -19.27 -15.64
N GLY A 28 -4.84 -19.59 -16.48
CA GLY A 28 -6.23 -19.79 -16.10
C GLY A 28 -6.44 -20.74 -14.92
N ASP A 29 -7.24 -20.25 -13.98
CA ASP A 29 -8.04 -21.00 -13.04
C ASP A 29 -9.40 -20.29 -13.04
N ASP A 30 -10.51 -21.03 -13.11
CA ASP A 30 -11.87 -20.54 -13.39
C ASP A 30 -12.50 -19.72 -12.22
N ASN A 31 -11.74 -18.83 -11.61
CA ASN A 31 -12.25 -17.72 -10.80
C ASN A 31 -11.99 -16.42 -11.57
N ASP A 32 -13.11 -15.81 -12.00
CA ASP A 32 -13.31 -14.62 -12.85
C ASP A 32 -12.73 -13.30 -12.27
N ASN A 33 -11.57 -13.35 -11.61
CA ASN A 33 -10.90 -12.17 -11.06
C ASN A 33 -9.95 -11.56 -12.12
N ASP A 34 -10.53 -10.75 -12.99
CA ASP A 34 -9.82 -9.96 -13.99
C ASP A 34 -9.32 -8.61 -13.45
N ALA A 35 -9.07 -8.50 -12.13
CA ALA A 35 -8.53 -7.28 -11.55
C ALA A 35 -7.04 -7.09 -11.89
N TYR A 36 -6.67 -5.90 -12.36
CA TYR A 36 -5.27 -5.56 -12.64
C TYR A 36 -4.99 -4.07 -12.40
N ALA A 37 -3.72 -3.74 -12.17
CA ALA A 37 -3.27 -2.35 -12.14
C ALA A 37 -3.19 -1.77 -13.55
N VAL A 38 -3.66 -0.54 -13.72
CA VAL A 38 -3.40 0.26 -14.92
C VAL A 38 -2.11 1.06 -14.74
N SER A 39 -1.44 1.35 -15.86
CA SER A 39 -0.42 2.39 -15.90
C SER A 39 -1.07 3.77 -15.77
N LEU A 40 -0.30 4.74 -15.26
CA LEU A 40 -0.72 6.13 -15.20
C LEU A 40 0.19 7.00 -16.05
N ASN A 41 -0.37 7.67 -17.06
CA ASN A 41 0.39 8.46 -18.04
C ASN A 41 1.52 7.64 -18.71
N GLY A 42 1.29 6.36 -18.97
CA GLY A 42 2.29 5.43 -19.52
C GLY A 42 3.32 4.92 -18.50
N VAL A 43 3.19 5.25 -17.22
CA VAL A 43 4.09 4.77 -16.16
C VAL A 43 3.44 3.65 -15.36
N GLU A 44 4.04 2.47 -15.38
CA GLU A 44 3.57 1.31 -14.62
C GLU A 44 3.70 1.54 -13.10
N ALA A 45 2.74 0.98 -12.35
CA ALA A 45 2.73 1.01 -10.88
C ALA A 45 3.73 0.00 -10.30
N THR A 46 5.03 0.33 -10.36
CA THR A 46 6.12 -0.53 -9.85
C THR A 46 6.94 0.18 -8.77
N GLU A 47 7.60 -0.59 -7.90
CA GLU A 47 8.53 -0.02 -6.92
C GLU A 47 9.67 0.76 -7.56
N SER A 48 10.18 0.30 -8.72
CA SER A 48 11.25 0.99 -9.45
C SER A 48 10.81 2.41 -9.84
N ASN A 49 9.61 2.53 -10.41
CA ASN A 49 9.06 3.81 -10.85
C ASN A 49 8.70 4.73 -9.67
N VAL A 50 8.37 4.17 -8.51
CA VAL A 50 8.21 4.97 -7.28
C VAL A 50 9.56 5.48 -6.78
N ARG A 51 10.62 4.65 -6.82
CA ARG A 51 11.98 5.01 -6.38
C ARG A 51 12.60 6.11 -7.22
N ASP A 52 12.46 6.04 -8.55
CA ASP A 52 13.02 7.03 -9.47
C ASP A 52 12.16 8.30 -9.61
N ASN A 53 11.00 8.33 -8.94
CA ASN A 53 10.00 9.40 -8.94
C ASN A 53 9.17 9.55 -10.23
N SER A 54 9.24 8.60 -11.17
CA SER A 54 8.39 8.60 -12.36
C SER A 54 6.92 8.29 -12.06
N TYR A 55 6.63 7.45 -11.05
CA TYR A 55 5.27 7.18 -10.60
C TYR A 55 4.81 8.22 -9.57
N LEU A 56 3.73 8.95 -9.88
CA LEU A 56 3.37 10.18 -9.17
C LEU A 56 2.56 9.97 -7.90
N ILE A 57 1.77 8.90 -7.82
CA ILE A 57 0.95 8.61 -6.63
C ILE A 57 1.77 7.81 -5.64
N LYS A 58 2.46 8.50 -4.73
CA LYS A 58 3.40 7.91 -3.76
C LYS A 58 3.31 8.58 -2.40
N ARG A 59 3.79 7.89 -1.38
CA ARG A 59 3.73 8.32 0.02
C ARG A 59 4.85 7.71 0.86
N ASN A 60 5.13 8.37 1.98
CA ASN A 60 5.86 7.72 3.07
C ASN A 60 4.91 6.80 3.84
N LEU A 61 5.47 5.68 4.31
CA LEU A 61 4.89 4.86 5.35
C LEU A 61 5.60 5.19 6.64
N ILE A 62 4.83 5.62 7.64
CA ILE A 62 5.36 6.02 8.93
C ILE A 62 4.70 5.23 10.05
N VAL A 63 5.41 5.17 11.16
CA VAL A 63 4.81 4.96 12.47
C VAL A 63 4.99 6.23 13.29
N CYS A 64 4.16 6.45 14.30
CA CYS A 64 4.26 7.63 15.15
C CYS A 64 4.08 7.27 16.63
N THR A 65 4.71 8.04 17.49
CA THR A 65 4.57 7.97 18.95
C THR A 65 4.13 9.33 19.50
N ASN A 66 3.51 9.36 20.67
CA ASN A 66 3.21 10.62 21.36
C ASN A 66 4.44 11.07 22.14
N GLY A 67 5.14 12.07 21.63
CA GLY A 67 6.47 12.45 22.08
C GLY A 67 7.56 11.46 21.62
N GLU A 68 8.77 11.67 22.14
CA GLU A 68 9.92 10.83 21.83
C GLU A 68 9.74 9.44 22.46
N ALA A 69 9.91 8.40 21.64
CA ALA A 69 9.81 7.02 22.12
C ALA A 69 10.93 6.73 23.13
N THR A 70 10.60 6.00 24.19
CA THR A 70 11.57 5.58 25.22
C THR A 70 11.45 4.10 25.54
N GLY A 71 12.48 3.55 26.19
CA GLY A 71 12.52 2.15 26.62
C GLY A 71 12.21 1.17 25.49
N ASN A 72 11.42 0.14 25.80
CA ASN A 72 11.10 -0.93 24.85
C ASN A 72 10.28 -0.48 23.65
N VAL A 73 9.57 0.66 23.72
CA VAL A 73 8.90 1.24 22.55
C VAL A 73 9.95 1.78 21.57
N ALA A 74 10.96 2.48 22.07
CA ALA A 74 12.08 2.94 21.23
C ALA A 74 12.86 1.77 20.62
N GLU A 75 13.14 0.73 21.39
CA GLU A 75 13.86 -0.45 20.85
C GLU A 75 13.04 -1.22 19.81
N PHE A 76 11.71 -1.27 19.96
CA PHE A 76 10.86 -1.83 18.90
C PHE A 76 10.90 -0.97 17.63
N LEU A 77 10.85 0.37 17.74
CA LEU A 77 11.01 1.25 16.58
C LEU A 77 12.38 1.07 15.91
N ASN A 78 13.45 1.00 16.70
CA ASN A 78 14.79 0.71 16.20
C ASN A 78 14.86 -0.65 15.50
N TYR A 79 14.15 -1.67 16.00
CA TYR A 79 14.04 -2.96 15.33
C TYR A 79 13.31 -2.86 13.99
N VAL A 80 12.19 -2.13 13.92
CA VAL A 80 11.44 -1.86 12.68
C VAL A 80 12.35 -1.19 11.62
N THR A 81 13.16 -0.23 12.02
CA THR A 81 14.10 0.50 11.14
C THR A 81 15.48 -0.16 11.02
N SER A 82 15.70 -1.31 11.65
CA SER A 82 16.96 -2.07 11.54
C SER A 82 17.05 -2.88 10.26
N ALA A 83 18.24 -3.44 9.99
CA ALA A 83 18.41 -4.38 8.89
C ALA A 83 17.46 -5.58 8.95
N ASP A 84 17.05 -6.03 10.14
CA ASP A 84 16.13 -7.17 10.27
C ASP A 84 14.68 -6.77 9.99
N GLY A 85 14.24 -5.63 10.53
CA GLY A 85 12.92 -5.07 10.21
C GLY A 85 12.80 -4.70 8.73
N GLN A 86 13.82 -4.07 8.17
CA GLN A 86 13.81 -3.60 6.78
C GLN A 86 13.87 -4.72 5.74
N LYS A 87 14.41 -5.91 6.08
CA LYS A 87 14.23 -7.13 5.26
C LYS A 87 12.78 -7.56 5.15
N ILE A 88 11.96 -7.31 6.18
CA ILE A 88 10.53 -7.64 6.17
C ILE A 88 9.75 -6.57 5.42
N VAL A 89 10.04 -5.28 5.67
CA VAL A 89 9.46 -4.16 4.91
C VAL A 89 9.71 -4.33 3.41
N GLY A 90 10.93 -4.69 3.02
CA GLY A 90 11.36 -4.88 1.62
C GLY A 90 10.65 -6.00 0.85
N LYS A 91 9.76 -6.77 1.50
CA LYS A 91 8.94 -7.78 0.82
C LYS A 91 7.68 -7.19 0.17
N GLU A 92 7.23 -6.05 0.67
CA GLU A 92 5.99 -5.40 0.20
C GLU A 92 6.20 -3.91 -0.11
N PHE A 93 7.20 -3.26 0.48
CA PHE A 93 7.40 -1.82 0.38
C PHE A 93 8.85 -1.46 0.09
N ILE A 94 9.04 -0.21 -0.29
CA ILE A 94 10.37 0.35 -0.47
C ILE A 94 10.99 0.61 0.90
N SER A 95 12.00 -0.19 1.25
CA SER A 95 12.81 -0.01 2.47
C SER A 95 13.49 1.36 2.54
N ILE A 96 13.77 1.81 3.77
CA ILE A 96 14.55 3.03 4.04
C ILE A 96 16.04 2.81 3.76
N ASP A 97 16.75 3.88 3.42
CA ASP A 97 18.18 3.83 3.10
C ASP A 97 19.06 3.79 4.37
N LYS A 98 18.64 4.51 5.42
CA LYS A 98 19.40 4.61 6.68
C LYS A 98 18.78 3.73 7.76
N MET A 99 19.41 2.59 8.00
CA MET A 99 19.00 1.64 9.01
C MET A 99 19.56 2.00 10.40
N THR A 100 18.86 1.59 11.44
CA THR A 100 19.25 1.78 12.85
C THR A 100 19.78 0.49 13.45
N ASP A 101 20.70 0.64 14.40
CA ASP A 101 20.98 -0.44 15.35
C ASP A 101 19.87 -0.48 16.42
N TYR A 102 19.70 -1.64 17.04
CA TYR A 102 18.76 -1.84 18.15
C TYR A 102 19.44 -2.63 19.26
N LYS A 103 18.94 -2.45 20.48
CA LYS A 103 19.37 -3.21 21.66
C LYS A 103 18.31 -4.23 22.04
N ASP A 104 18.71 -5.20 22.86
CA ASP A 104 17.76 -6.09 23.48
C ASP A 104 16.80 -5.30 24.39
N PRO A 105 15.48 -5.52 24.32
CA PRO A 105 14.53 -4.83 25.16
C PRO A 105 14.71 -5.20 26.63
N ASP A 106 14.50 -4.24 27.51
CA ASP A 106 14.58 -4.43 28.95
C ASP A 106 13.46 -5.37 29.44
N LYS A 107 13.84 -6.42 30.17
CA LYS A 107 12.89 -7.39 30.75
C LYS A 107 12.05 -6.79 31.87
N ASP A 108 12.59 -5.80 32.57
CA ASP A 108 11.91 -5.12 33.68
C ASP A 108 11.12 -3.88 33.19
N GLY A 109 11.24 -3.54 31.90
CA GLY A 109 10.52 -2.46 31.25
C GLY A 109 9.11 -2.83 30.80
N LYS A 110 8.49 -1.94 30.01
CA LYS A 110 7.18 -2.19 29.40
C LYS A 110 7.29 -3.34 28.38
N THR A 111 6.69 -4.49 28.68
CA THR A 111 6.78 -5.70 27.82
C THR A 111 5.61 -5.88 26.86
N MET A 112 4.54 -5.09 27.00
CA MET A 112 3.40 -5.08 26.09
C MET A 112 3.36 -3.79 25.29
N ILE A 113 3.45 -3.88 23.95
CA ILE A 113 3.39 -2.74 23.03
C ILE A 113 2.05 -2.80 22.26
N ALA A 114 1.26 -1.75 22.38
CA ALA A 114 0.00 -1.62 21.64
C ALA A 114 0.20 -0.77 20.38
N ILE A 115 -0.15 -1.32 19.23
CA ILE A 115 -0.03 -0.67 17.92
C ILE A 115 -1.40 -0.61 17.26
N SER A 116 -1.77 0.52 16.66
CA SER A 116 -2.97 0.58 15.83
C SER A 116 -2.84 1.49 14.61
N GLY A 117 -3.66 1.27 13.59
CA GLY A 117 -3.83 2.23 12.50
C GLY A 117 -3.94 1.64 11.11
N SER A 118 -3.06 2.08 10.20
CA SER A 118 -3.14 1.79 8.76
C SER A 118 -3.21 0.29 8.46
N THR A 119 -4.27 -0.09 7.74
CA THR A 119 -4.47 -1.44 7.21
C THR A 119 -3.51 -1.78 6.06
N THR A 120 -2.86 -0.79 5.45
CA THR A 120 -1.79 -1.07 4.47
C THR A 120 -0.55 -1.65 5.16
N ILE A 121 -0.18 -1.10 6.33
CA ILE A 121 1.06 -1.46 7.02
C ILE A 121 0.87 -2.72 7.90
N MET A 122 -0.38 -3.06 8.23
CA MET A 122 -0.74 -4.04 9.24
C MET A 122 -0.09 -5.42 9.05
N ASP A 123 -0.11 -5.98 7.83
CA ASP A 123 0.43 -7.32 7.58
C ASP A 123 1.96 -7.34 7.72
N THR A 124 2.64 -6.37 7.13
CA THR A 124 4.09 -6.17 7.28
C THR A 124 4.47 -5.95 8.76
N MET A 125 3.74 -5.10 9.49
CA MET A 125 4.00 -4.86 10.92
C MET A 125 3.74 -6.10 11.76
N THR A 126 2.76 -6.93 11.40
CA THR A 126 2.50 -8.21 12.06
C THR A 126 3.68 -9.15 11.91
N ARG A 127 4.25 -9.27 10.71
CA ARG A 127 5.46 -10.09 10.48
C ARG A 127 6.68 -9.54 11.22
N ILE A 128 6.83 -8.22 11.32
CA ILE A 128 7.89 -7.58 12.12
C ILE A 128 7.70 -7.92 13.61
N ALA A 129 6.48 -7.80 14.12
CA ALA A 129 6.14 -8.13 15.49
C ALA A 129 6.37 -9.62 15.82
N GLU A 130 6.01 -10.53 14.91
CA GLU A 130 6.30 -11.96 15.03
C GLU A 130 7.81 -12.23 15.14
N GLY A 131 8.61 -11.64 14.26
CA GLY A 131 10.07 -11.75 14.31
C GLY A 131 10.65 -11.20 15.62
N TYR A 132 10.14 -10.05 16.07
CA TYR A 132 10.56 -9.43 17.33
C TYR A 132 10.20 -10.29 18.55
N MET A 133 8.98 -10.84 18.61
CA MET A 133 8.53 -11.70 19.70
C MET A 133 9.20 -13.09 19.67
N ALA A 134 9.56 -13.60 18.50
CA ALA A 134 10.34 -14.82 18.38
C ALA A 134 11.75 -14.64 18.96
N LYS A 135 12.36 -13.46 18.73
CA LYS A 135 13.67 -13.10 19.29
C LYS A 135 13.60 -12.79 20.79
N TYR A 136 12.52 -12.15 21.24
CA TYR A 136 12.30 -11.74 22.62
C TYR A 136 10.97 -12.29 23.16
N PRO A 137 10.92 -13.56 23.63
CA PRO A 137 9.66 -14.24 23.97
C PRO A 137 8.82 -13.59 25.09
N TYR A 138 9.47 -12.75 25.92
CA TYR A 138 8.83 -11.98 27.00
C TYR A 138 8.14 -10.71 26.50
N MET A 139 8.43 -10.26 25.28
CA MET A 139 7.73 -9.15 24.65
C MET A 139 6.41 -9.63 24.05
N LYS A 140 5.41 -8.74 24.09
CA LYS A 140 4.10 -8.90 23.44
C LYS A 140 3.80 -7.66 22.64
N VAL A 141 3.39 -7.85 21.39
CA VAL A 141 2.99 -6.77 20.50
C VAL A 141 1.58 -7.08 20.00
N SER A 142 0.64 -6.17 20.26
CA SER A 142 -0.74 -6.27 19.78
C SER A 142 -0.98 -5.24 18.70
N ILE A 143 -1.49 -5.66 17.54
CA ILE A 143 -1.71 -4.79 16.37
C ILE A 143 -3.19 -4.81 16.00
N THR A 144 -3.77 -3.62 15.86
CA THR A 144 -5.17 -3.45 15.45
C THR A 144 -5.27 -2.52 14.23
N GLY A 145 -6.07 -2.90 13.23
CA GLY A 145 -6.39 -2.02 12.10
C GLY A 145 -7.29 -0.83 12.49
N GLY A 146 -7.60 0.03 11.53
CA GLY A 146 -8.52 1.16 11.73
C GLY A 146 -8.28 2.39 10.84
N GLY A 147 -7.20 2.39 10.03
CA GLY A 147 -6.84 3.52 9.18
C GLY A 147 -5.84 4.46 9.83
N SER A 148 -5.22 5.34 9.03
CA SER A 148 -4.13 6.21 9.50
C SER A 148 -4.61 7.28 10.48
N GLY A 149 -5.78 7.89 10.23
CA GLY A 149 -6.39 8.84 11.16
C GLY A 149 -6.71 8.22 12.52
N GLN A 150 -7.22 6.98 12.54
CA GLN A 150 -7.49 6.26 13.79
C GLN A 150 -6.18 5.92 14.53
N GLY A 151 -5.14 5.49 13.81
CA GLY A 151 -3.82 5.24 14.38
C GLY A 151 -3.25 6.49 15.08
N ALA A 152 -3.23 7.62 14.37
CA ALA A 152 -2.80 8.90 14.94
C ALA A 152 -3.65 9.30 16.15
N SER A 153 -4.98 9.19 16.07
CA SER A 153 -5.88 9.52 17.17
C SER A 153 -5.66 8.60 18.39
N ASN A 154 -5.46 7.29 18.18
CA ASN A 154 -5.23 6.35 19.26
C ASN A 154 -3.91 6.63 19.98
N THR A 155 -2.87 7.01 19.24
CA THR A 155 -1.58 7.40 19.83
C THR A 155 -1.67 8.72 20.60
N ILE A 156 -2.34 9.73 20.06
CA ILE A 156 -2.60 11.00 20.77
C ILE A 156 -3.32 10.75 22.10
N ASN A 157 -4.33 9.89 22.08
CA ASN A 157 -5.17 9.60 23.25
C ASN A 157 -4.57 8.55 24.20
N GLY A 158 -3.36 8.04 23.93
CA GLY A 158 -2.69 7.03 24.76
C GLY A 158 -3.33 5.64 24.72
N VAL A 159 -4.20 5.36 23.74
CA VAL A 159 -4.79 4.04 23.50
C VAL A 159 -3.78 3.08 22.88
N SER A 160 -2.87 3.60 22.05
CA SER A 160 -1.77 2.84 21.46
C SER A 160 -0.45 3.54 21.73
N ASP A 161 0.60 2.74 21.93
CA ASP A 161 1.97 3.23 22.02
C ASP A 161 2.45 3.75 20.67
N ILE A 162 2.06 3.05 19.59
CA ILE A 162 2.51 3.33 18.24
C ILE A 162 1.30 3.41 17.29
N GLY A 163 1.26 4.46 16.47
CA GLY A 163 0.26 4.68 15.44
C GLY A 163 0.84 4.39 14.06
N MET A 164 0.22 3.51 13.27
CA MET A 164 0.62 3.23 11.89
C MET A 164 -0.08 4.19 10.92
N CYS A 165 0.69 4.93 10.11
CA CYS A 165 0.15 5.87 9.12
C CYS A 165 0.76 5.61 7.75
N SER A 166 -0.09 5.34 6.76
CA SER A 166 0.33 5.19 5.36
C SER A 166 0.15 6.50 4.62
N ARG A 167 0.70 7.56 5.22
CA ARG A 167 0.79 8.96 4.79
C ARG A 167 1.65 9.68 5.82
N ASP A 168 2.13 10.86 5.48
CA ASP A 168 2.76 11.74 6.47
C ASP A 168 1.75 12.19 7.54
N LEU A 169 2.28 12.64 8.68
CA LEU A 169 1.44 13.27 9.71
C LEU A 169 0.83 14.56 9.18
N LYS A 170 -0.43 14.80 9.54
CA LYS A 170 -1.05 16.10 9.34
C LYS A 170 -0.43 17.11 10.31
N ALA A 171 -0.43 18.39 9.94
CA ALA A 171 -0.02 19.47 10.84
C ALA A 171 -0.78 19.39 12.18
N SER A 172 -2.10 19.17 12.13
CA SER A 172 -2.96 19.01 13.32
C SER A 172 -2.63 17.80 14.19
N GLU A 173 -1.95 16.79 13.64
CA GLU A 173 -1.51 15.59 14.38
C GLU A 173 -0.13 15.83 15.00
N ALA A 174 0.79 16.46 14.26
CA ALA A 174 2.10 16.85 14.76
C ALA A 174 2.02 17.90 15.87
N GLU A 175 1.13 18.89 15.74
CA GLU A 175 0.85 19.91 16.78
C GLU A 175 0.36 19.31 18.10
N LYS A 176 -0.20 18.09 18.06
CA LYS A 176 -0.62 17.34 19.25
C LYS A 176 0.51 16.49 19.85
N GLY A 177 1.74 16.67 19.39
CA GLY A 177 2.94 16.03 19.94
C GLY A 177 3.33 14.72 19.29
N LEU A 178 2.68 14.31 18.19
CA LEU A 178 3.08 13.11 17.48
C LEU A 178 4.44 13.29 16.79
N ILE A 179 5.35 12.34 17.02
CA ILE A 179 6.65 12.28 16.36
C ILE A 179 6.65 11.13 15.35
N PRO A 180 6.89 11.40 14.05
CA PRO A 180 6.89 10.37 13.02
C PRO A 180 8.26 9.68 12.91
N THR A 181 8.24 8.39 12.60
CA THR A 181 9.38 7.59 12.15
C THR A 181 9.03 6.99 10.79
N ILE A 182 9.80 7.32 9.76
CA ILE A 182 9.62 6.74 8.43
C ILE A 182 10.13 5.30 8.45
N ILE A 183 9.29 4.36 8.04
CA ILE A 183 9.60 2.93 8.02
C ILE A 183 9.69 2.36 6.61
N GLY A 184 9.24 3.12 5.60
CA GLY A 184 9.32 2.75 4.19
C GLY A 184 8.61 3.77 3.30
N LYS A 185 8.56 3.47 2.01
CA LYS A 185 7.78 4.21 1.00
C LYS A 185 6.90 3.25 0.22
N ASP A 186 5.82 3.79 -0.34
CA ASP A 186 4.84 3.03 -1.09
C ASP A 186 4.27 3.87 -2.24
N GLY A 187 3.85 3.21 -3.30
CA GLY A 187 3.03 3.82 -4.34
C GLY A 187 1.58 3.35 -4.24
N VAL A 188 0.65 4.15 -4.72
CA VAL A 188 -0.77 3.78 -4.77
C VAL A 188 -1.15 3.50 -6.22
N ALA A 189 -1.40 2.24 -6.53
CA ALA A 189 -1.81 1.77 -7.84
C ALA A 189 -3.30 2.03 -8.04
N VAL A 190 -3.69 2.46 -9.24
CA VAL A 190 -5.08 2.39 -9.70
C VAL A 190 -5.32 1.00 -10.26
N ILE A 191 -6.36 0.34 -9.77
CA ILE A 191 -6.75 -1.00 -10.19
C ILE A 191 -8.13 -0.97 -10.82
N VAL A 192 -8.35 -1.84 -11.79
CA VAL A 192 -9.62 -1.97 -12.51
C VAL A 192 -9.97 -3.44 -12.69
N ASN A 193 -11.24 -3.76 -12.88
CA ASN A 193 -11.70 -5.08 -13.31
C ASN A 193 -12.56 -4.94 -14.57
N GLY A 194 -12.27 -5.72 -15.61
CA GLY A 194 -13.09 -5.80 -16.83
C GLY A 194 -13.28 -4.47 -17.60
N ALA A 195 -12.36 -3.52 -17.40
CA ALA A 195 -12.43 -2.17 -17.96
C ALA A 195 -12.00 -2.07 -19.44
N GLY A 196 -11.19 -3.01 -19.93
CA GLY A 196 -10.63 -2.98 -21.29
C GLY A 196 -9.58 -1.89 -21.54
N VAL A 197 -9.03 -1.26 -20.50
CA VAL A 197 -7.96 -0.27 -20.58
C VAL A 197 -6.69 -0.78 -19.91
N LYS A 198 -5.51 -0.37 -20.36
CA LYS A 198 -4.23 -0.72 -19.69
C LYS A 198 -3.45 0.50 -19.17
N ASP A 199 -3.85 1.68 -19.60
CA ASP A 199 -3.28 2.95 -19.22
C ASP A 199 -4.41 3.97 -19.05
N LEU A 200 -4.26 4.86 -18.07
CA LEU A 200 -5.14 6.01 -17.89
C LEU A 200 -4.28 7.24 -17.61
N THR A 201 -4.72 8.41 -18.05
CA THR A 201 -4.12 9.65 -17.54
C THR A 201 -4.63 9.97 -16.14
N ILE A 202 -3.85 10.71 -15.35
CA ILE A 202 -4.31 11.17 -14.04
C ILE A 202 -5.58 12.03 -14.18
N GLU A 203 -5.70 12.81 -15.26
CA GLU A 203 -6.89 13.60 -15.55
C GLU A 203 -8.12 12.70 -15.85
N GLN A 204 -7.93 11.59 -16.56
CA GLN A 204 -9.00 10.61 -16.77
C GLN A 204 -9.44 9.97 -15.46
N VAL A 205 -8.48 9.57 -14.60
CA VAL A 205 -8.78 9.07 -13.26
C VAL A 205 -9.56 10.12 -12.45
N ALA A 206 -9.15 11.39 -12.51
CA ALA A 206 -9.86 12.48 -11.85
C ALA A 206 -11.32 12.59 -12.32
N LYS A 207 -11.55 12.59 -13.65
CA LYS A 207 -12.88 12.66 -14.26
C LYS A 207 -13.75 11.44 -13.99
N ILE A 208 -13.14 10.27 -13.79
CA ILE A 208 -13.87 9.07 -13.35
C ILE A 208 -14.34 9.26 -11.90
N TYR A 209 -13.44 9.68 -11.01
CA TYR A 209 -13.76 9.82 -9.59
C TYR A 209 -14.58 11.07 -9.24
N ASP A 210 -14.70 12.07 -10.12
CA ASP A 210 -15.66 13.19 -9.97
C ASP A 210 -17.03 12.91 -10.63
N GLY A 211 -17.14 11.82 -11.40
CA GLY A 211 -18.37 11.41 -12.08
C GLY A 211 -18.60 12.02 -13.46
N THR A 212 -17.64 12.77 -14.01
CA THR A 212 -17.67 13.27 -15.40
C THR A 212 -17.60 12.11 -16.40
N TYR A 213 -16.78 11.10 -16.12
CA TYR A 213 -16.71 9.85 -16.88
C TYR A 213 -17.37 8.72 -16.09
N THR A 214 -18.40 8.12 -16.69
CA THR A 214 -19.27 7.11 -16.07
C THR A 214 -19.31 5.81 -16.87
N ASN A 215 -18.67 5.77 -18.05
CA ASN A 215 -18.54 4.58 -18.89
C ASN A 215 -17.11 4.45 -19.44
N TRP A 216 -16.58 3.23 -19.42
CA TRP A 216 -15.21 2.92 -19.85
C TRP A 216 -14.92 3.30 -21.31
N SER A 217 -15.92 3.31 -22.19
CA SER A 217 -15.78 3.76 -23.58
C SER A 217 -15.33 5.22 -23.72
N GLN A 218 -15.58 6.06 -22.71
CA GLN A 218 -15.16 7.46 -22.68
C GLN A 218 -13.63 7.63 -22.51
N VAL A 219 -12.95 6.56 -22.07
CA VAL A 219 -11.49 6.51 -21.89
C VAL A 219 -10.84 5.42 -22.74
N GLY A 220 -11.55 4.92 -23.77
CA GLY A 220 -11.03 3.93 -24.71
C GLY A 220 -11.17 2.46 -24.26
N GLY A 221 -11.93 2.21 -23.19
CA GLY A 221 -12.26 0.86 -22.72
C GLY A 221 -13.52 0.28 -23.35
N VAL A 222 -14.06 -0.77 -22.73
CA VAL A 222 -15.30 -1.42 -23.16
C VAL A 222 -16.52 -0.53 -22.93
N ASP A 223 -17.63 -0.77 -23.66
CA ASP A 223 -18.90 -0.11 -23.35
C ASP A 223 -19.52 -0.71 -22.08
N LYS A 224 -19.14 -0.16 -20.92
CA LYS A 224 -19.55 -0.65 -19.60
C LYS A 224 -19.52 0.50 -18.59
N SER A 225 -20.51 0.52 -17.70
CA SER A 225 -20.57 1.51 -16.64
C SER A 225 -19.41 1.35 -15.65
N ILE A 226 -18.91 2.47 -15.13
CA ILE A 226 -17.79 2.50 -14.20
C ILE A 226 -18.30 2.44 -12.75
N GLY A 227 -17.93 1.37 -12.05
CA GLY A 227 -18.16 1.22 -10.61
C GLY A 227 -17.01 1.82 -9.80
N VAL A 228 -17.17 3.05 -9.29
CA VAL A 228 -16.12 3.71 -8.49
C VAL A 228 -16.13 3.21 -7.04
N VAL A 229 -15.00 2.64 -6.62
CA VAL A 229 -14.72 2.24 -5.24
C VAL A 229 -13.67 3.16 -4.63
N CYS A 230 -13.90 3.54 -3.38
CA CYS A 230 -13.06 4.44 -2.60
C CYS A 230 -12.87 3.86 -1.19
N ARG A 231 -11.98 4.52 -0.42
CA ARG A 231 -11.71 4.21 0.98
C ARG A 231 -12.42 5.17 1.93
N GLU A 232 -12.55 4.75 3.18
CA GLU A 232 -13.15 5.52 4.26
C GLU A 232 -12.38 6.81 4.58
N ASP A 233 -13.05 7.77 5.22
CA ASP A 233 -12.40 8.94 5.79
C ASP A 233 -11.36 8.50 6.84
N GLY A 234 -10.17 9.09 6.81
CA GLY A 234 -9.04 8.70 7.66
C GLY A 234 -8.16 7.58 7.09
N SER A 235 -8.47 7.05 5.90
CA SER A 235 -7.58 6.19 5.14
C SER A 235 -6.39 6.98 4.57
N GLY A 236 -5.16 6.62 4.96
CA GLY A 236 -3.96 7.22 4.37
C GLY A 236 -3.82 6.92 2.87
N THR A 237 -4.41 5.82 2.37
CA THR A 237 -4.41 5.50 0.92
C THR A 237 -5.34 6.43 0.17
N ARG A 238 -6.50 6.74 0.74
CA ARG A 238 -7.40 7.75 0.18
C ARG A 238 -6.75 9.12 0.14
N GLU A 239 -6.16 9.52 1.26
CA GLU A 239 -5.54 10.84 1.37
C GLU A 239 -4.42 11.01 0.33
N CYS A 240 -3.50 10.03 0.22
CA CYS A 240 -2.46 10.03 -0.82
C CYS A 240 -3.03 10.09 -2.24
N PHE A 241 -4.06 9.28 -2.53
CA PHE A 241 -4.73 9.30 -3.83
C PHE A 241 -5.32 10.68 -4.13
N GLU A 242 -6.18 11.19 -3.25
CA GLU A 242 -6.84 12.48 -3.46
C GLU A 242 -5.87 13.65 -3.58
N GLU A 243 -4.81 13.69 -2.77
CA GLU A 243 -3.79 14.74 -2.84
C GLU A 243 -3.04 14.70 -4.17
N SER A 244 -2.72 13.51 -4.66
CA SER A 244 -2.05 13.32 -5.95
C SER A 244 -2.95 13.75 -7.12
N ILE A 245 -4.25 13.41 -7.05
CA ILE A 245 -5.23 13.88 -8.03
C ILE A 245 -5.37 15.41 -7.98
N LYS A 246 -5.50 16.02 -6.80
CA LYS A 246 -5.63 17.48 -6.62
C LYS A 246 -4.39 18.25 -7.08
N ALA A 247 -3.20 17.66 -6.93
CA ALA A 247 -1.96 18.24 -7.43
C ALA A 247 -1.93 18.33 -8.97
N SER A 248 -2.54 17.36 -9.65
CA SER A 248 -2.63 17.33 -11.13
C SER A 248 -3.85 18.07 -11.67
N THR A 249 -4.95 18.07 -10.90
CA THR A 249 -6.24 18.67 -11.26
C THR A 249 -6.70 19.59 -10.12
N PRO A 250 -6.19 20.83 -10.03
CA PRO A 250 -6.55 21.77 -8.97
C PRO A 250 -8.06 22.02 -8.91
N GLY A 251 -8.62 22.00 -7.70
CA GLY A 251 -10.05 22.17 -7.46
C GLY A 251 -10.90 20.90 -7.63
N TRP A 252 -10.27 19.78 -8.00
CA TRP A 252 -10.94 18.49 -8.08
C TRP A 252 -11.57 18.07 -6.76
N LYS A 253 -12.76 17.48 -6.85
CA LYS A 253 -13.50 16.90 -5.74
C LYS A 253 -14.12 15.58 -6.18
N MET A 254 -14.02 14.58 -5.31
CA MET A 254 -14.68 13.29 -5.53
C MET A 254 -16.20 13.44 -5.56
N LYS A 255 -16.86 12.63 -6.38
CA LYS A 255 -18.33 12.48 -6.36
C LYS A 255 -18.83 12.07 -4.97
N SER A 256 -20.01 12.53 -4.58
CA SER A 256 -20.56 12.28 -3.24
C SER A 256 -21.14 10.88 -3.04
N ASP A 257 -21.54 10.20 -4.13
CA ASP A 257 -22.11 8.86 -4.17
C ASP A 257 -21.05 7.80 -4.52
N VAL A 258 -19.98 7.72 -3.72
CA VAL A 258 -18.91 6.74 -3.91
C VAL A 258 -19.03 5.57 -2.92
N ASN A 259 -18.80 4.35 -3.39
CA ASN A 259 -18.77 3.19 -2.51
C ASN A 259 -17.49 3.22 -1.66
N SER A 260 -17.62 3.55 -0.38
CA SER A 260 -16.50 3.72 0.55
C SER A 260 -16.32 2.47 1.42
N LEU A 261 -15.13 1.88 1.37
CA LEU A 261 -14.79 0.64 2.08
C LEU A 261 -13.71 0.88 3.13
N SER A 262 -13.78 0.18 4.26
CA SER A 262 -12.98 0.43 5.46
C SER A 262 -11.53 -0.11 5.45
N SER A 263 -11.11 -0.83 4.40
CA SER A 263 -9.77 -1.43 4.34
C SER A 263 -9.30 -1.66 2.92
N THR A 264 -7.98 -1.77 2.72
CA THR A 264 -7.43 -2.11 1.40
C THR A 264 -7.85 -3.51 0.96
N GLY A 265 -7.89 -4.48 1.89
CA GLY A 265 -8.37 -5.84 1.59
C GLY A 265 -9.84 -5.87 1.13
N ALA A 266 -10.69 -4.99 1.69
CA ALA A 266 -12.07 -4.86 1.22
C ALA A 266 -12.13 -4.28 -0.20
N VAL A 267 -11.26 -3.32 -0.56
CA VAL A 267 -11.17 -2.80 -1.94
C VAL A 267 -10.73 -3.89 -2.91
N ILE A 268 -9.67 -4.64 -2.58
CA ILE A 268 -9.20 -5.77 -3.41
C ILE A 268 -10.35 -6.74 -3.69
N LYS A 269 -11.04 -7.17 -2.64
CA LYS A 269 -12.18 -8.09 -2.76
C LYS A 269 -13.34 -7.49 -3.57
N MET A 270 -13.67 -6.21 -3.35
CA MET A 270 -14.75 -5.56 -4.08
C MET A 270 -14.44 -5.47 -5.57
N ILE A 271 -13.24 -5.01 -5.93
CA ILE A 271 -12.82 -4.86 -7.33
C ILE A 271 -12.76 -6.23 -8.02
N GLY A 272 -12.16 -7.23 -7.37
CA GLY A 272 -12.05 -8.58 -7.95
C GLY A 272 -13.39 -9.28 -8.20
N ASN A 273 -14.46 -8.88 -7.49
CA ASN A 273 -15.80 -9.44 -7.68
C ASN A 273 -16.76 -8.53 -8.46
N THR A 274 -16.30 -7.36 -8.90
CA THR A 274 -17.16 -6.36 -9.56
C THR A 274 -16.57 -5.95 -10.89
N ASP A 275 -17.01 -6.63 -11.94
CA ASP A 275 -16.69 -6.27 -13.31
C ASP A 275 -17.09 -4.81 -13.63
N GLY A 276 -16.24 -4.10 -14.36
CA GLY A 276 -16.36 -2.67 -14.65
C GLY A 276 -15.98 -1.73 -13.51
N SER A 277 -15.44 -2.23 -12.40
CA SER A 277 -15.06 -1.39 -11.26
C SER A 277 -13.66 -0.80 -11.35
N ILE A 278 -13.44 0.31 -10.64
CA ILE A 278 -12.16 0.99 -10.45
C ILE A 278 -11.94 1.26 -8.96
N GLY A 279 -10.71 1.03 -8.49
CA GLY A 279 -10.27 1.27 -7.14
C GLY A 279 -8.81 1.71 -7.09
N TYR A 280 -8.28 1.86 -5.89
CA TYR A 280 -6.86 2.10 -5.68
C TYR A 280 -6.35 1.36 -4.44
N ILE A 281 -5.14 0.81 -4.54
CA ILE A 281 -4.51 0.02 -3.48
C ILE A 281 -3.01 0.33 -3.41
N SER A 282 -2.34 -0.12 -2.35
CA SER A 282 -0.88 -0.07 -2.29
C SER A 282 -0.27 -0.96 -3.38
N ILE A 283 0.82 -0.50 -4.01
CA ILE A 283 1.61 -1.30 -4.97
C ILE A 283 2.10 -2.60 -4.30
N GLY A 284 2.49 -2.52 -3.02
CA GLY A 284 2.89 -3.70 -2.24
C GLY A 284 1.82 -4.77 -2.08
N GLN A 285 0.56 -4.43 -2.36
CA GLN A 285 -0.58 -5.34 -2.26
C GLN A 285 -1.10 -5.81 -3.62
N LEU A 286 -0.45 -5.44 -4.73
CA LEU A 286 -0.79 -5.92 -6.08
C LEU A 286 -0.63 -7.44 -6.22
N VAL A 287 0.23 -8.06 -5.41
CA VAL A 287 0.41 -9.52 -5.34
C VAL A 287 -0.84 -10.28 -4.87
N ASN A 288 -1.86 -9.56 -4.37
CA ASN A 288 -3.12 -10.12 -3.88
C ASN A 288 -4.28 -9.93 -4.87
N LEU A 289 -4.01 -9.42 -6.08
CA LEU A 289 -4.98 -9.38 -7.17
C LEU A 289 -5.16 -10.76 -7.79
#